data_AF-A0A067DTR0-F1
#
_entry.id   AF-A0A067DTR0-F1
#
_cell.length_a   1.000
_cell.length_b   1.000
_cell.length_c   1.000
_cell.angle_alpha   90.00
_cell.angle_beta   90.00
_cell.angle_gamma   90.00
#
_symmetry.space_group_name_H-M   'P 1'
#
loop_
_entity.id
_entity.type
_entity.pdbx_description
1 polymer ?
#
loop_
_entity_poly.entity_id
_entity_poly.type
_entity_poly.pdbx_seq_one_letter_code
_entity_poly.pdbx_strand_id
1 'polypeptide(L)'
;MFQVRNYVSELSYEFIRSTYNFLSNVDSGHATESFTDFVVGHGELWSAQMLAAVVRKNGIDCKWMDTREVLIVNPTSSNQVDPDFSESEKRLEKWFSQSPSNTIIATGFIASTPDNIPTTLKRDGSDFSAAIMGALLRAHQVTIWTDVDGVYSADPRKVSEAVILRTLSYQEAWEMSYFGANVLHPRTIIPVMRYDIPIVIRNIFNLSVPGIMICRPPVDENEDEQIIDSPVKGFATIDNLALVNVEGTGMAGVPGTANAIFGAVKDVGANVIMISQ
;
A
#
# COMPACT_ATOMS: atom_id res chain seq x y z
N MET A 1 1.85 0.00 36.63
CA MET A 1 0.44 0.19 36.22
C MET A 1 0.03 1.66 36.18
N PHE A 2 0.44 2.49 37.16
CA PHE A 2 0.11 3.93 37.23
C PHE A 2 0.70 4.80 36.10
N GLN A 3 1.94 4.58 35.69
CA GLN A 3 2.62 5.40 34.67
C GLN A 3 1.98 5.32 33.27
N VAL A 4 1.53 4.14 32.86
CA VAL A 4 0.87 3.93 31.55
C VAL A 4 -0.55 4.48 31.56
N ARG A 5 -1.27 4.36 32.68
CA ARG A 5 -2.60 4.96 32.83
C ARG A 5 -2.52 6.47 32.69
N ASN A 6 -1.51 7.10 33.29
CA ASN A 6 -1.28 8.54 33.19
C ASN A 6 -0.89 8.97 31.77
N TYR A 7 0.01 8.23 31.10
CA TYR A 7 0.43 8.55 29.73
C TYR A 7 -0.70 8.36 28.71
N VAL A 8 -1.49 7.28 28.82
CA VAL A 8 -2.67 7.06 27.97
C VAL A 8 -3.74 8.11 28.27
N SER A 9 -3.92 8.53 29.53
CA SER A 9 -4.83 9.63 29.84
C SER A 9 -4.34 10.97 29.30
N GLU A 10 -3.04 11.28 29.38
CA GLU A 10 -2.46 12.49 28.81
C GLU A 10 -2.62 12.53 27.29
N LEU A 11 -2.30 11.43 26.59
CA LEU A 11 -2.54 11.28 25.16
C LEU A 11 -4.02 11.42 24.80
N SER A 12 -4.92 10.86 25.63
CA SER A 12 -6.37 10.98 25.42
C SER A 12 -6.86 12.42 25.62
N TYR A 13 -6.30 13.14 26.59
CA TYR A 13 -6.61 14.55 26.84
C TYR A 13 -6.05 15.46 25.74
N GLU A 14 -4.82 15.24 25.28
CA GLU A 14 -4.26 15.95 24.13
C GLU A 14 -5.05 15.63 22.86
N PHE A 15 -5.51 14.40 22.67
CA PHE A 15 -6.40 14.00 21.59
C PHE A 15 -7.69 14.81 21.61
N ILE A 16 -8.47 14.74 22.69
CA ILE A 16 -9.75 15.44 22.79
C ILE A 16 -9.52 16.95 22.61
N ARG A 17 -8.45 17.49 23.19
CA ARG A 17 -8.12 18.92 23.08
C ARG A 17 -7.70 19.33 21.67
N SER A 18 -6.85 18.53 21.01
CA SER A 18 -6.39 18.78 19.63
C SER A 18 -7.56 18.71 18.67
N THR A 19 -8.36 17.65 18.73
CA THR A 19 -9.56 17.49 17.90
C THR A 19 -10.62 18.54 18.20
N TYR A 20 -10.85 18.90 19.47
CA TYR A 20 -11.81 19.95 19.85
C TYR A 20 -11.36 21.33 19.37
N ASN A 21 -10.11 21.74 19.65
CA ASN A 21 -9.55 22.99 19.17
C ASN A 21 -9.58 23.04 17.63
N PHE A 22 -9.31 21.92 16.99
CA PHE A 22 -9.33 21.81 15.54
C PHE A 22 -10.74 21.96 14.97
N LEU A 23 -11.73 21.18 15.45
CA LEU A 23 -13.13 21.26 15.03
C LEU A 23 -13.75 22.65 15.32
N SER A 24 -13.30 23.32 16.39
CA SER A 24 -13.75 24.68 16.71
C SER A 24 -13.20 25.77 15.78
N ASN A 25 -12.15 25.49 15.00
CA ASN A 25 -11.56 26.42 14.03
C ASN A 25 -12.00 26.13 12.58
N VAL A 26 -12.83 25.11 12.36
CA VAL A 26 -13.41 24.81 11.04
C VAL A 26 -14.63 25.72 10.84
N ASP A 27 -14.39 26.94 10.37
CA ASP A 27 -15.47 27.78 9.88
C ASP A 27 -16.14 27.12 8.66
N SER A 28 -17.47 27.15 8.63
CA SER A 28 -18.38 26.37 7.80
C SER A 28 -18.37 26.76 6.30
N GLY A 29 -17.22 26.71 5.63
CA GLY A 29 -17.09 27.08 4.22
C GLY A 29 -15.97 26.32 3.50
N HIS A 30 -16.31 25.17 2.92
CA HIS A 30 -15.50 24.34 1.99
C HIS A 30 -14.23 23.70 2.58
N ALA A 31 -14.30 22.40 2.88
CA ALA A 31 -13.13 21.58 3.18
C ALA A 31 -12.26 21.44 1.93
N THR A 32 -11.02 21.94 1.97
CA THR A 32 -10.02 21.67 0.93
C THR A 32 -9.60 20.19 0.95
N GLU A 33 -9.02 19.69 -0.13
CA GLU A 33 -8.46 18.33 -0.14
C GLU A 33 -7.37 18.17 0.92
N SER A 34 -6.47 19.15 1.03
CA SER A 34 -5.44 19.19 2.08
C SER A 34 -6.02 19.15 3.49
N PHE A 35 -7.18 19.78 3.70
CA PHE A 35 -7.89 19.73 4.98
C PHE A 35 -8.43 18.32 5.25
N THR A 36 -9.01 17.68 4.24
CA THR A 36 -9.51 16.30 4.37
C THR A 36 -8.36 15.32 4.64
N ASP A 37 -7.28 15.41 3.88
CA ASP A 37 -6.07 14.61 4.07
C ASP A 37 -5.49 14.80 5.49
N PHE A 38 -5.46 16.04 6.00
CA PHE A 38 -5.05 16.34 7.37
C PHE A 38 -5.93 15.63 8.40
N VAL A 39 -7.27 15.74 8.28
CA VAL A 39 -8.22 15.11 9.21
C VAL A 39 -8.05 13.59 9.24
N VAL A 40 -8.07 12.96 8.06
CA VAL A 40 -7.97 11.49 7.96
C VAL A 40 -6.64 10.99 8.52
N GLY A 41 -5.56 11.75 8.33
CA GLY A 41 -4.24 11.40 8.84
C GLY A 41 -4.10 11.33 10.36
N HIS A 42 -5.02 11.91 11.14
CA HIS A 42 -4.93 11.87 12.61
C HIS A 42 -5.08 10.46 13.19
N GLY A 43 -5.87 9.60 12.53
CA GLY A 43 -6.02 8.22 12.97
C GLY A 43 -4.68 7.48 12.99
N GLU A 44 -3.84 7.72 11.99
CA GLU A 44 -2.51 7.11 11.86
C GLU A 44 -1.53 7.63 12.92
N LEU A 45 -1.56 8.93 13.21
CA LEU A 45 -0.72 9.51 14.26
C LEU A 45 -0.99 8.85 15.63
N TRP A 46 -2.27 8.67 15.98
CA TRP A 46 -2.63 8.07 17.25
C TRP A 46 -2.34 6.59 17.30
N SER A 47 -2.65 5.85 16.23
CA SER A 47 -2.38 4.41 16.18
C SER A 47 -0.89 4.13 16.39
N ALA A 48 -0.01 4.90 15.73
CA ALA A 48 1.44 4.78 15.87
C ALA A 48 1.92 5.14 17.28
N GLN A 49 1.43 6.25 17.86
CA GLN A 49 1.80 6.66 19.22
C GLN A 49 1.34 5.66 20.28
N MET A 50 0.11 5.17 20.18
CA MET A 50 -0.45 4.17 21.10
C MET A 50 0.33 2.85 21.01
N LEU A 51 0.61 2.37 19.79
CA LEU A 51 1.37 1.16 19.59
C LEU A 51 2.80 1.31 20.15
N ALA A 52 3.49 2.41 19.87
CA ALA A 52 4.81 2.67 20.43
C ALA A 52 4.79 2.71 21.98
N ALA A 53 3.76 3.29 22.59
CA ALA A 53 3.60 3.29 24.04
C ALA A 53 3.41 1.88 24.62
N VAL A 54 2.63 1.03 23.94
CA VAL A 54 2.44 -0.38 24.32
C VAL A 54 3.73 -1.17 24.16
N VAL A 55 4.46 -0.99 23.05
CA VAL A 55 5.77 -1.63 22.80
C VAL A 55 6.77 -1.24 23.90
N ARG A 56 6.88 0.05 24.24
CA ARG A 56 7.72 0.53 25.34
C ARG A 56 7.34 -0.07 26.69
N LYS A 57 6.03 -0.16 26.97
CA LYS A 57 5.54 -0.80 28.21
C LYS A 57 5.97 -2.27 28.33
N ASN A 58 6.10 -2.96 27.20
CA ASN A 58 6.56 -4.35 27.15
C ASN A 58 8.10 -4.48 27.21
N GLY A 59 8.84 -3.38 27.44
CA GLY A 59 10.29 -3.40 27.69
C GLY A 59 11.16 -3.24 26.44
N ILE A 60 10.58 -2.92 25.29
CA ILE A 60 11.31 -2.69 24.04
C ILE A 60 11.54 -1.18 23.87
N ASP A 61 12.79 -0.74 23.72
CA ASP A 61 13.07 0.65 23.34
C ASP A 61 12.45 0.94 21.98
N CYS A 62 11.59 1.96 21.93
CA CYS A 62 10.79 2.22 20.75
C CYS A 62 10.43 3.70 20.62
N LYS A 63 10.70 4.25 19.43
CA LYS A 63 10.27 5.58 18.99
C LYS A 63 9.10 5.47 18.03
N TRP A 64 8.29 6.52 17.95
CA TRP A 64 7.30 6.65 16.87
C TRP A 64 7.77 7.73 15.90
N MET A 65 7.42 7.58 14.63
CA MET A 65 7.79 8.50 13.55
C MET A 65 6.52 8.99 12.87
N ASP A 66 6.33 10.31 12.82
CA ASP A 66 5.39 10.94 11.92
C ASP A 66 6.00 10.96 10.51
N THR A 67 5.47 10.13 9.61
CA THR A 67 5.99 10.05 8.24
C THR A 67 5.82 11.34 7.46
N ARG A 68 4.99 12.30 7.90
CA ARG A 68 4.91 13.62 7.25
C ARG A 68 6.21 14.43 7.39
N GLU A 69 7.04 14.14 8.38
CA GLU A 69 8.35 14.77 8.57
C GLU A 69 9.42 14.19 7.63
N VAL A 70 9.17 12.99 7.10
CA VAL A 70 10.16 12.18 6.37
C VAL A 70 9.76 11.97 4.91
N LEU A 71 8.56 11.47 4.67
CA LEU A 71 8.07 11.05 3.37
C LEU A 71 7.51 12.24 2.59
N ILE A 72 8.18 12.57 1.49
CA ILE A 72 7.77 13.62 0.56
C ILE A 72 7.23 13.02 -0.72
N VAL A 73 6.08 13.55 -1.17
CA VAL A 73 5.38 13.08 -2.36
C VAL A 73 4.96 14.24 -3.25
N ASN A 74 4.96 14.01 -4.56
CA ASN A 74 4.54 14.97 -5.56
C ASN A 74 3.17 14.56 -6.15
N PRO A 75 2.21 15.49 -6.28
CA PRO A 75 0.94 15.20 -6.92
C PRO A 75 1.12 14.90 -8.42
N THR A 76 0.31 13.98 -8.92
CA THR A 76 0.27 13.57 -10.34
C THR A 76 -1.03 14.02 -11.00
N SER A 77 -1.09 13.95 -12.33
CA SER A 77 -2.30 14.28 -13.10
C SER A 77 -3.46 13.29 -12.89
N SER A 78 -3.21 12.12 -12.30
CA SER A 78 -4.18 11.03 -12.10
C SER A 78 -4.78 10.97 -10.69
N ASN A 79 -4.73 12.06 -9.92
CA ASN A 79 -5.15 12.10 -8.51
C ASN A 79 -4.38 11.09 -7.63
N GLN A 80 -3.14 10.79 -8.02
CA GLN A 80 -2.19 9.96 -7.27
C GLN A 80 -0.99 10.81 -6.83
N VAL A 81 -0.13 10.25 -6.00
CA VAL A 81 1.09 10.90 -5.54
C VAL A 81 2.31 10.02 -5.77
N ASP A 82 3.41 10.59 -6.23
CA ASP A 82 4.66 9.87 -6.46
C ASP A 82 5.70 10.22 -5.38
N PRO A 83 6.36 9.24 -4.76
CA PRO A 83 7.37 9.50 -3.73
C PRO A 83 8.62 10.17 -4.32
N ASP A 84 9.03 11.27 -3.71
CA ASP A 84 10.36 11.85 -3.89
C ASP A 84 11.35 11.10 -3.00
N PHE A 85 11.94 10.03 -3.55
CA PHE A 85 12.90 9.21 -2.80
C PHE A 85 14.14 9.99 -2.38
N SER A 86 14.61 10.94 -3.21
CA SER A 86 15.83 11.70 -2.91
C SER A 86 15.61 12.64 -1.72
N GLU A 87 14.51 13.38 -1.70
CA GLU A 87 14.20 14.25 -0.57
C GLU A 87 13.83 13.43 0.68
N SER A 88 13.07 12.35 0.50
CA SER A 88 12.68 11.48 1.62
C SER A 88 13.88 10.80 2.29
N GLU A 89 14.88 10.38 1.51
CA GLU A 89 16.13 9.79 2.03
C GLU A 89 16.89 10.80 2.90
N LYS A 90 17.06 12.05 2.45
CA LYS A 90 17.71 13.12 3.24
C LYS A 90 16.97 13.40 4.56
N ARG A 91 15.63 13.46 4.52
CA ARG A 91 14.82 13.71 5.72
C ARG A 91 14.86 12.52 6.67
N LEU A 92 14.88 11.29 6.15
CA LEU A 92 15.02 10.08 6.93
C LEU A 92 16.37 10.04 7.66
N GLU A 93 17.48 10.33 6.97
CA GLU A 93 18.81 10.43 7.57
C GLU A 93 18.84 11.47 8.70
N LYS A 94 18.28 12.66 8.46
CA LYS A 94 18.16 13.72 9.46
C LYS A 94 17.34 13.24 10.68
N TRP A 95 16.22 12.57 10.46
CA TRP A 95 15.37 12.05 11.53
C TRP A 95 16.14 11.03 12.39
N PHE A 96 16.85 10.08 11.77
CA PHE A 96 17.67 9.09 12.48
C PHE A 96 18.80 9.72 13.30
N SER A 97 19.41 10.81 12.80
CA SER A 97 20.45 11.53 13.55
C SER A 97 19.94 12.14 14.86
N GLN A 98 18.64 12.44 14.94
CA GLN A 98 18.00 13.06 16.11
C GLN A 98 17.33 12.03 17.02
N SER A 99 16.85 10.93 16.45
CA SER A 99 16.03 9.92 17.13
C SER A 99 16.56 8.49 16.89
N PRO A 100 17.80 8.16 17.29
CA PRO A 100 18.31 6.81 17.13
C PRO A 100 17.49 5.82 17.98
N SER A 101 16.99 4.77 17.35
CA SER A 101 16.32 3.66 18.04
C SER A 101 16.35 2.40 17.17
N ASN A 102 16.40 1.25 17.82
CA ASN A 102 16.38 -0.05 17.15
C ASN A 102 14.97 -0.47 16.71
N THR A 103 13.93 0.18 17.24
CA THR A 103 12.54 -0.12 16.89
C THR A 103 11.77 1.18 16.70
N ILE A 104 11.18 1.34 15.52
CA ILE A 104 10.43 2.53 15.14
C ILE A 104 9.04 2.11 14.71
N ILE A 105 8.03 2.76 15.28
CA ILE A 105 6.65 2.67 14.82
C ILE A 105 6.36 3.92 13.98
N ALA A 106 6.44 3.78 12.67
CA ALA A 106 6.14 4.85 11.74
C ALA A 106 4.65 4.83 11.36
N THR A 107 4.07 6.01 11.12
CA THR A 107 2.70 6.12 10.60
C THR A 107 2.59 5.60 9.17
N GLY A 108 1.50 4.91 8.84
CA GLY A 108 1.15 4.57 7.46
C GLY A 108 0.35 5.68 6.79
N PHE A 109 0.08 5.55 5.49
CA PHE A 109 -0.88 6.32 4.69
C PHE A 109 -0.62 7.83 4.52
N ILE A 110 0.05 8.50 5.45
CA ILE A 110 0.27 9.96 5.47
C ILE A 110 1.67 10.35 4.99
N ALA A 111 1.75 11.49 4.31
CA ALA A 111 2.97 12.06 3.75
C ALA A 111 2.86 13.60 3.71
N SER A 112 3.90 14.27 3.21
CA SER A 112 3.87 15.72 2.95
C SER A 112 4.20 16.05 1.50
N THR A 113 3.69 17.16 0.99
CA THR A 113 4.17 17.77 -0.25
C THR A 113 5.55 18.43 -0.04
N PRO A 114 6.25 18.86 -1.11
CA PRO A 114 7.50 19.62 -0.96
C PRO A 114 7.36 20.90 -0.12
N ASP A 115 6.17 21.52 -0.14
CA ASP A 115 5.82 22.71 0.66
C ASP A 115 5.45 22.36 2.12
N ASN A 116 5.63 21.10 2.54
CA ASN A 116 5.26 20.56 3.85
C ASN A 116 3.76 20.62 4.15
N ILE A 117 2.92 20.55 3.11
CA ILE A 117 1.47 20.44 3.28
C ILE A 117 1.13 18.96 3.51
N PRO A 118 0.41 18.61 4.59
CA PRO A 118 -0.03 17.24 4.83
C PRO A 118 -0.89 16.71 3.68
N THR A 119 -0.59 15.48 3.26
CA THR A 119 -1.33 14.76 2.23
C THR A 119 -1.37 13.26 2.53
N THR A 120 -2.13 12.51 1.72
CA THR A 120 -2.27 11.06 1.84
C THR A 120 -1.73 10.35 0.61
N LEU A 121 -1.30 9.10 0.79
CA LEU A 121 -0.84 8.21 -0.28
C LEU A 121 -2.00 7.64 -1.14
N LYS A 122 -3.23 8.02 -0.81
CA LYS A 122 -4.49 7.60 -1.42
C LYS A 122 -4.69 6.08 -1.21
N ARG A 123 -5.26 5.38 -2.19
CA ARG A 123 -5.67 3.97 -2.07
C ARG A 123 -4.50 3.06 -1.66
N ASP A 124 -4.78 2.14 -0.72
CA ASP A 124 -3.83 1.17 -0.14
C ASP A 124 -2.56 1.84 0.40
N GLY A 125 -2.72 3.07 0.92
CA GLY A 125 -1.61 3.92 1.27
C GLY A 125 -0.74 3.38 2.41
N SER A 126 -1.26 2.59 3.34
CA SER A 126 -0.44 2.01 4.42
C SER A 126 0.48 0.89 3.92
N ASP A 127 0.01 0.03 3.01
CA ASP A 127 0.88 -0.95 2.34
C ASP A 127 1.92 -0.25 1.49
N PHE A 128 1.51 0.80 0.77
CA PHE A 128 2.43 1.62 -0.02
C PHE A 128 3.47 2.33 0.85
N SER A 129 3.10 2.85 2.04
CA SER A 129 4.05 3.38 3.02
C SER A 129 5.10 2.35 3.41
N ALA A 130 4.68 1.12 3.74
CA ALA A 130 5.59 0.05 4.12
C ALA A 130 6.58 -0.28 2.99
N ALA A 131 6.11 -0.32 1.75
CA ALA A 131 6.95 -0.53 0.58
C ALA A 131 7.95 0.62 0.34
N ILE A 132 7.51 1.88 0.43
CA ILE A 132 8.38 3.05 0.28
C ILE A 132 9.45 3.06 1.38
N MET A 133 9.05 2.86 2.64
CA MET A 133 9.98 2.82 3.76
C MET A 133 10.96 1.64 3.65
N GLY A 134 10.47 0.46 3.22
CA GLY A 134 11.32 -0.68 2.92
C GLY A 134 12.38 -0.35 1.87
N ALA A 135 11.99 0.32 0.79
CA ALA A 135 12.91 0.78 -0.24
C ALA A 135 13.91 1.81 0.31
N LEU A 136 13.45 2.87 1.00
CA LEU A 136 14.31 3.91 1.59
C LEU A 136 15.35 3.34 2.56
N LEU A 137 14.95 2.37 3.38
CA LEU A 137 15.81 1.72 4.37
C LEU A 137 16.68 0.60 3.79
N ARG A 138 16.52 0.27 2.50
CA ARG A 138 17.10 -0.95 1.89
C ARG A 138 16.83 -2.18 2.76
N ALA A 139 15.59 -2.32 3.20
CA ALA A 139 15.17 -3.36 4.12
C ALA A 139 15.45 -4.74 3.53
N HIS A 140 15.80 -5.70 4.39
CA HIS A 140 15.94 -7.09 3.97
C HIS A 140 14.62 -7.69 3.49
N GLN A 141 13.49 -7.22 4.03
CA GLN A 141 12.15 -7.70 3.72
C GLN A 141 11.10 -6.69 4.18
N VAL A 142 9.95 -6.65 3.50
CA VAL A 142 8.73 -5.97 3.95
C VAL A 142 7.71 -7.03 4.35
N THR A 143 7.11 -6.94 5.53
CA THR A 143 6.01 -7.84 5.93
C THR A 143 4.71 -7.07 6.02
N ILE A 144 3.69 -7.51 5.28
CA ILE A 144 2.33 -7.01 5.35
C ILE A 144 1.52 -7.97 6.23
N TRP A 145 1.04 -7.47 7.36
CA TRP A 145 0.18 -8.22 8.27
C TRP A 145 -1.28 -7.91 7.95
N THR A 146 -2.03 -8.94 7.57
CA THR A 146 -3.43 -8.87 7.16
C THR A 146 -4.28 -9.89 7.91
N ASP A 147 -5.55 -10.02 7.57
CA ASP A 147 -6.52 -10.95 8.15
C ASP A 147 -6.68 -12.27 7.37
N VAL A 148 -5.92 -12.44 6.29
CA VAL A 148 -5.89 -13.66 5.47
C VAL A 148 -4.56 -14.41 5.58
N ASP A 149 -4.61 -15.74 5.46
CA ASP A 149 -3.46 -16.65 5.55
C ASP A 149 -2.44 -16.49 4.41
N GLY A 150 -2.79 -15.77 3.35
CA GLY A 150 -1.94 -15.50 2.20
C GLY A 150 -2.79 -15.33 0.94
N VAL A 151 -2.15 -15.55 -0.21
CA VAL A 151 -2.82 -15.58 -1.51
C VAL A 151 -3.17 -17.02 -1.86
N TYR A 152 -4.41 -17.24 -2.27
CA TYR A 152 -4.89 -18.56 -2.66
C TYR A 152 -4.77 -18.74 -4.19
N SER A 153 -4.67 -20.00 -4.62
CA SER A 153 -4.65 -20.39 -6.03
C SER A 153 -5.96 -20.09 -6.77
N ALA A 154 -7.06 -19.87 -6.05
CA ALA A 154 -8.35 -19.40 -6.53
C ALA A 154 -9.11 -18.77 -5.35
N ASP A 155 -10.22 -18.07 -5.59
CA ASP A 155 -11.09 -17.59 -4.50
C ASP A 155 -11.63 -18.78 -3.70
N PRO A 156 -11.27 -18.96 -2.40
CA PRO A 156 -11.69 -20.11 -1.60
C PRO A 156 -13.22 -20.13 -1.37
N ARG A 157 -13.91 -19.01 -1.60
CA ARG A 157 -15.38 -18.94 -1.54
C ARG A 157 -16.04 -19.57 -2.77
N LYS A 158 -15.32 -19.63 -3.89
CA LYS A 158 -15.78 -20.22 -5.17
C LYS A 158 -15.22 -21.64 -5.36
N VAL A 159 -14.01 -21.91 -4.87
CA VAL A 159 -13.30 -23.20 -5.01
C VAL A 159 -12.81 -23.65 -3.64
N SER A 160 -13.47 -24.65 -3.05
CA SER A 160 -13.15 -25.18 -1.72
C SER A 160 -11.75 -25.79 -1.62
N GLU A 161 -11.24 -26.31 -2.73
CA GLU A 161 -9.93 -26.96 -2.86
C GLU A 161 -8.79 -25.96 -3.13
N ALA A 162 -9.07 -24.65 -3.09
CA ALA A 162 -8.04 -23.63 -3.27
C ALA A 162 -6.95 -23.76 -2.21
N VAL A 163 -5.69 -23.71 -2.66
CA VAL A 163 -4.52 -23.86 -1.79
C VAL A 163 -3.80 -22.53 -1.63
N ILE A 164 -3.16 -22.33 -0.48
CA ILE A 164 -2.32 -21.16 -0.26
C ILE A 164 -1.05 -21.28 -1.10
N LEU A 165 -0.77 -20.26 -1.89
CA LEU A 165 0.47 -20.15 -2.65
C LEU A 165 1.62 -19.80 -1.72
N ARG A 166 2.76 -20.46 -1.89
CA ARG A 166 3.96 -20.22 -1.06
C ARG A 166 4.80 -19.06 -1.58
N THR A 167 4.91 -18.94 -2.89
CA THR A 167 5.70 -17.91 -3.56
C THR A 167 5.01 -17.39 -4.81
N LEU A 168 5.17 -16.09 -5.05
CA LEU A 168 4.82 -15.43 -6.29
C LEU A 168 5.97 -14.53 -6.73
N SER A 169 6.17 -14.41 -8.03
CA SER A 169 6.98 -13.34 -8.58
C SER A 169 6.27 -12.00 -8.44
N TYR A 170 7.01 -10.89 -8.47
CA TYR A 170 6.41 -9.55 -8.53
C TYR A 170 5.42 -9.41 -9.69
N GLN A 171 5.75 -9.96 -10.88
CA GLN A 171 4.87 -9.90 -12.05
C GLN A 171 3.61 -10.73 -11.84
N GLU A 172 3.71 -11.96 -11.32
CA GLU A 172 2.54 -12.79 -11.06
C GLU A 172 1.61 -12.13 -10.02
N ALA A 173 2.16 -11.57 -8.94
CA ALA A 173 1.38 -10.84 -7.95
C ALA A 173 0.71 -9.59 -8.53
N TRP A 174 1.41 -8.86 -9.42
CA TRP A 174 0.85 -7.72 -10.14
C TRP A 174 -0.33 -8.16 -11.01
N GLU A 175 -0.13 -9.15 -11.88
CA GLU A 175 -1.18 -9.64 -12.80
C GLU A 175 -2.39 -10.17 -12.03
N MET A 176 -2.17 -10.96 -10.98
CA MET A 176 -3.25 -11.43 -10.11
C MET A 176 -4.06 -10.26 -9.52
N SER A 177 -3.38 -9.21 -9.06
CA SER A 177 -4.02 -8.01 -8.51
C SER A 177 -4.79 -7.22 -9.54
N TYR A 178 -4.23 -7.10 -10.76
CA TYR A 178 -4.89 -6.46 -11.87
C TYR A 178 -6.18 -7.20 -12.28
N PHE A 179 -6.15 -8.54 -12.25
CA PHE A 179 -7.29 -9.40 -12.57
C PHE A 179 -8.21 -9.73 -11.37
N GLY A 180 -8.15 -8.92 -10.30
CA GLY A 180 -9.16 -8.93 -9.23
C GLY A 180 -8.89 -9.88 -8.07
N ALA A 181 -7.75 -10.59 -8.06
CA ALA A 181 -7.31 -11.25 -6.82
C ALA A 181 -6.76 -10.19 -5.86
N ASN A 182 -7.33 -10.05 -4.67
CA ASN A 182 -6.86 -9.08 -3.67
C ASN A 182 -5.53 -9.52 -3.05
N VAL A 183 -4.42 -9.35 -3.80
CA VAL A 183 -3.06 -9.67 -3.34
C VAL A 183 -2.41 -8.41 -2.76
N LEU A 184 -1.97 -7.49 -3.60
CA LEU A 184 -1.42 -6.19 -3.22
C LEU A 184 -1.61 -5.21 -4.38
N HIS A 185 -1.94 -3.96 -4.08
CA HIS A 185 -2.02 -2.97 -5.14
C HIS A 185 -0.69 -2.85 -5.90
N PRO A 186 -0.66 -2.82 -7.24
CA PRO A 186 0.59 -2.76 -8.01
C PRO A 186 1.55 -1.64 -7.59
N ARG A 187 1.00 -0.49 -7.17
CA ARG A 187 1.80 0.63 -6.62
C ARG A 187 2.64 0.24 -5.40
N THR A 188 2.18 -0.69 -4.57
CA THR A 188 2.93 -1.21 -3.41
C THR A 188 4.13 -2.04 -3.85
N ILE A 189 4.06 -2.72 -4.99
CA ILE A 189 5.13 -3.60 -5.48
C ILE A 189 6.30 -2.79 -6.06
N ILE A 190 6.01 -1.66 -6.72
CA ILE A 190 7.01 -0.88 -7.48
C ILE A 190 8.22 -0.43 -6.63
N PRO A 191 8.07 0.15 -5.42
CA PRO A 191 9.22 0.62 -4.62
C PRO A 191 10.20 -0.49 -4.25
N VAL A 192 9.68 -1.66 -3.86
CA VAL A 192 10.47 -2.78 -3.37
C VAL A 192 11.09 -3.59 -4.50
N MET A 193 10.40 -3.69 -5.65
CA MET A 193 10.88 -4.38 -6.84
C MET A 193 12.20 -3.78 -7.36
N ARG A 194 12.36 -2.45 -7.26
CA ARG A 194 13.60 -1.75 -7.68
C ARG A 194 14.85 -2.26 -6.96
N TYR A 195 14.70 -2.78 -5.74
CA TYR A 195 15.80 -3.21 -4.88
C TYR A 195 15.73 -4.71 -4.55
N ASP A 196 14.91 -5.47 -5.28
CA ASP A 196 14.67 -6.89 -5.07
C ASP A 196 14.32 -7.24 -3.60
N ILE A 197 13.58 -6.33 -2.93
CA ILE A 197 13.16 -6.51 -1.53
C ILE A 197 11.92 -7.41 -1.48
N PRO A 198 11.97 -8.61 -0.88
CA PRO A 198 10.83 -9.50 -0.81
C PRO A 198 9.71 -8.89 0.05
N ILE A 199 8.46 -9.10 -0.38
CA ILE A 199 7.27 -8.83 0.44
C ILE A 199 6.76 -10.15 1.00
N VAL A 200 6.44 -10.22 2.29
CA VAL A 200 5.77 -11.36 2.90
C VAL A 200 4.40 -10.94 3.39
N ILE A 201 3.36 -11.66 2.99
CA ILE A 201 2.00 -11.44 3.49
C ILE A 201 1.71 -12.49 4.56
N ARG A 202 1.32 -12.05 5.76
CA ARG A 202 1.05 -12.93 6.91
C ARG A 202 -0.29 -12.60 7.56
N ASN A 203 -0.89 -13.60 8.20
CA ASN A 203 -2.11 -13.42 8.97
C ASN A 203 -1.80 -13.06 10.43
N ILE A 204 -2.30 -11.92 10.91
CA ILE A 204 -2.16 -11.51 12.31
C ILE A 204 -2.94 -12.41 13.27
N PHE A 205 -4.03 -13.04 12.80
CA PHE A 205 -4.88 -13.94 13.58
C PHE A 205 -4.44 -15.40 13.53
N ASN A 206 -3.52 -15.76 12.63
CA ASN A 206 -3.02 -17.13 12.47
C ASN A 206 -1.49 -17.14 12.26
N LEU A 207 -0.76 -16.94 13.36
CA LEU A 207 0.71 -16.82 13.35
C LEU A 207 1.44 -18.13 12.98
N SER A 208 0.74 -19.27 13.02
CA SER A 208 1.30 -20.59 12.72
C SER A 208 1.55 -20.81 11.22
N VAL A 209 0.82 -20.08 10.37
CA VAL A 209 0.97 -20.16 8.92
C VAL A 209 2.16 -19.28 8.50
N PRO A 210 3.06 -19.79 7.63
CA PRO A 210 4.24 -19.03 7.19
C PRO A 210 3.85 -17.81 6.35
N GLY A 211 2.70 -17.85 5.67
CA GLY A 211 2.25 -16.83 4.73
C GLY A 211 2.76 -17.11 3.33
N ILE A 212 2.79 -16.06 2.51
CA ILE A 212 3.29 -16.09 1.13
C ILE A 212 4.40 -15.06 0.94
N MET A 213 5.41 -15.42 0.16
CA MET A 213 6.48 -14.51 -0.25
C MET A 213 6.31 -14.05 -1.70
N ILE A 214 6.35 -12.75 -1.92
CA ILE A 214 6.40 -12.13 -3.24
C ILE A 214 7.82 -11.60 -3.44
N CYS A 215 8.55 -12.16 -4.39
CA CYS A 215 9.96 -11.83 -4.62
C CYS A 215 10.32 -11.89 -6.11
N ARG A 216 11.55 -11.53 -6.46
CA ARG A 216 12.07 -11.87 -7.77
C ARG A 216 12.23 -13.40 -7.84
N PRO A 217 11.76 -14.07 -8.92
CA PRO A 217 12.02 -15.49 -9.07
C PRO A 217 13.54 -15.72 -9.07
N PRO A 218 14.04 -16.77 -8.42
CA PRO A 218 15.44 -17.12 -8.49
C PRO A 218 15.84 -17.27 -9.96
N VAL A 219 16.95 -16.64 -10.34
CA VAL A 219 17.61 -16.90 -11.62
C VAL A 219 18.29 -18.24 -11.41
N ASP A 220 17.81 -19.29 -12.07
CA ASP A 220 18.25 -20.67 -11.88
C ASP A 220 19.78 -20.79 -11.77
N GLU A 221 20.26 -21.22 -10.60
CA GLU A 221 21.59 -21.84 -10.50
C GLU A 221 21.55 -23.27 -9.98
N ASN A 222 20.45 -23.80 -9.43
CA ASN A 222 20.32 -25.24 -9.14
C ASN A 222 18.83 -25.67 -9.10
N GLU A 223 18.44 -26.56 -10.01
CA GLU A 223 17.09 -27.12 -10.23
C GLU A 223 16.58 -28.05 -9.09
N ASP A 224 17.02 -27.87 -7.85
CA ASP A 224 16.70 -28.79 -6.75
C ASP A 224 16.02 -28.08 -5.59
N GLU A 225 14.83 -27.51 -5.80
CA GLU A 225 13.88 -27.22 -4.71
C GLU A 225 12.46 -26.96 -5.24
N GLN A 226 11.67 -28.04 -5.36
CA GLN A 226 10.20 -28.07 -5.53
C GLN A 226 9.60 -26.87 -6.29
N ILE A 227 10.00 -26.72 -7.55
CA ILE A 227 9.29 -25.90 -8.52
C ILE A 227 7.88 -26.49 -8.62
N ILE A 228 6.85 -25.66 -8.39
CA ILE A 228 5.48 -26.03 -8.74
C ILE A 228 5.50 -26.30 -10.25
N ASP A 229 5.45 -27.58 -10.63
CA ASP A 229 5.59 -28.13 -11.99
C ASP A 229 4.42 -27.77 -12.93
N SER A 230 3.67 -26.70 -12.60
CA SER A 230 2.51 -26.22 -13.34
C SER A 230 2.80 -24.81 -13.86
N PRO A 231 2.63 -24.57 -15.18
CA PRO A 231 2.72 -23.23 -15.74
C PRO A 231 1.64 -22.27 -15.22
N VAL A 232 0.61 -22.80 -14.54
CA VAL A 232 -0.47 -22.04 -13.93
C VAL A 232 -0.34 -22.11 -12.42
N LYS A 233 -0.09 -20.97 -11.77
CA LYS A 233 -0.06 -20.84 -10.30
C LYS A 233 -1.43 -20.55 -9.68
N GLY A 234 -2.32 -19.90 -10.41
CA GLY A 234 -3.65 -19.59 -9.88
C GLY A 234 -4.59 -18.97 -10.89
N PHE A 235 -5.85 -18.86 -10.47
CA PHE A 235 -6.95 -18.30 -11.23
C PHE A 235 -7.50 -17.08 -10.49
N ALA A 236 -7.61 -15.96 -11.20
CA ALA A 236 -8.28 -14.76 -10.73
C ALA A 236 -9.52 -14.50 -11.59
N THR A 237 -10.56 -13.94 -10.99
CA THR A 237 -11.80 -13.59 -11.69
C THR A 237 -12.18 -12.16 -11.36
N ILE A 238 -12.52 -11.38 -12.37
CA ILE A 238 -13.21 -10.10 -12.21
C ILE A 238 -14.68 -10.33 -12.48
N ASP A 239 -15.52 -10.11 -11.47
CA ASP A 239 -16.96 -10.15 -11.62
C ASP A 239 -17.49 -8.79 -12.12
N ASN A 240 -18.74 -8.75 -12.60
CA ASN A 240 -19.42 -7.52 -13.06
C ASN A 240 -18.76 -6.81 -14.26
N LEU A 241 -18.42 -7.57 -15.30
CA LEU A 241 -17.92 -7.04 -16.57
C LEU A 241 -19.03 -6.95 -17.64
N ALA A 242 -18.91 -5.96 -18.52
CA ALA A 242 -19.68 -5.87 -19.75
C ALA A 242 -18.76 -6.10 -20.96
N LEU A 243 -19.14 -7.02 -21.86
CA LEU A 243 -18.47 -7.20 -23.14
C LEU A 243 -19.12 -6.27 -24.18
N VAL A 244 -18.34 -5.35 -24.73
CA VAL A 244 -18.76 -4.48 -25.83
C VAL A 244 -18.04 -4.93 -27.09
N ASN A 245 -18.79 -5.45 -28.06
CA ASN A 245 -18.23 -5.79 -29.38
C ASN A 245 -18.49 -4.63 -30.35
N VAL A 246 -17.42 -4.16 -31.02
CA VAL A 246 -17.52 -3.08 -32.01
C VAL A 246 -17.20 -3.66 -33.38
N GLU A 247 -18.21 -3.74 -34.22
CA GLU A 247 -18.10 -4.31 -35.57
C GLU A 247 -18.29 -3.23 -36.64
N GLY A 248 -17.51 -3.29 -37.72
CA GLY A 248 -17.67 -2.38 -38.85
C GLY A 248 -16.54 -2.48 -39.85
N THR A 249 -16.85 -2.23 -41.13
CA THR A 249 -15.89 -2.26 -42.24
C THR A 249 -14.75 -1.25 -42.07
N GLY A 250 -14.97 -0.17 -41.32
CA GLY A 250 -13.96 0.85 -40.99
C GLY A 250 -12.89 0.40 -39.98
N MET A 251 -13.02 -0.76 -39.34
CA MET A 251 -11.96 -1.32 -38.49
C MET A 251 -10.80 -1.89 -39.30
N ALA A 252 -11.04 -2.28 -40.55
CA ALA A 252 -10.03 -2.73 -41.48
C ALA A 252 -9.62 -1.58 -42.42
N GLY A 253 -8.55 -0.86 -42.06
CA GLY A 253 -7.86 0.03 -43.00
C GLY A 253 -8.31 1.49 -43.06
N VAL A 254 -9.23 1.94 -42.19
CA VAL A 254 -9.50 3.38 -42.00
C VAL A 254 -8.72 3.88 -40.78
N PRO A 255 -7.69 4.72 -40.96
CA PRO A 255 -6.98 5.32 -39.84
C PRO A 255 -7.91 6.15 -38.96
N GLY A 256 -7.79 6.01 -37.65
CA GLY A 256 -8.53 6.81 -36.67
C GLY A 256 -9.77 6.16 -36.07
N THR A 257 -10.25 5.03 -36.57
CA THR A 257 -11.41 4.32 -36.00
C THR A 257 -11.17 3.93 -34.53
N ALA A 258 -10.00 3.36 -34.20
CA ALA A 258 -9.65 3.03 -32.82
C ALA A 258 -9.63 4.27 -31.92
N ASN A 259 -9.09 5.40 -32.40
CA ASN A 259 -9.07 6.66 -31.64
C ASN A 259 -10.48 7.18 -31.36
N ALA A 260 -11.40 7.09 -32.33
CA ALA A 260 -12.79 7.48 -32.13
C ALA A 260 -13.47 6.59 -31.07
N ILE A 261 -13.23 5.28 -31.11
CA ILE A 261 -13.77 4.33 -30.12
C ILE A 261 -13.25 4.66 -28.72
N PHE A 262 -11.92 4.74 -28.52
CA PHE A 262 -11.36 5.02 -27.20
C PHE A 262 -11.61 6.46 -26.72
N GLY A 263 -11.80 7.40 -27.65
CA GLY A 263 -12.29 8.75 -27.34
C GLY A 263 -13.67 8.70 -26.70
N ALA A 264 -14.63 8.01 -27.32
CA ALA A 264 -15.98 7.87 -26.76
C ALA A 264 -15.98 7.15 -25.39
N VAL A 265 -15.15 6.12 -25.22
CA VAL A 265 -15.00 5.41 -23.93
C VAL A 265 -14.46 6.34 -22.84
N LYS A 266 -13.44 7.15 -23.17
CA LYS A 266 -12.90 8.16 -22.27
C LYS A 266 -13.94 9.20 -21.87
N ASP A 267 -14.75 9.68 -22.82
CA ASP A 267 -15.75 10.73 -22.58
C ASP A 267 -16.82 10.31 -21.57
N VAL A 268 -17.14 9.01 -21.51
CA VAL A 268 -18.06 8.45 -20.50
C VAL A 268 -17.35 7.99 -19.22
N GLY A 269 -16.03 8.11 -19.14
CA GLY A 269 -15.23 7.69 -17.99
C GLY A 269 -15.22 6.17 -17.77
N ALA A 270 -15.45 5.37 -18.82
CA ALA A 270 -15.47 3.92 -18.71
C ALA A 270 -14.04 3.36 -18.65
N ASN A 271 -13.81 2.39 -17.77
CA ASN A 271 -12.54 1.70 -17.64
C ASN A 271 -12.48 0.48 -18.56
N VAL A 272 -11.45 0.39 -19.42
CA VAL A 272 -11.23 -0.76 -20.31
C VAL A 272 -10.25 -1.72 -19.67
N ILE A 273 -10.66 -2.97 -19.50
CA ILE A 273 -9.85 -4.00 -18.83
C ILE A 273 -9.13 -4.91 -19.83
N MET A 274 -9.75 -5.20 -20.97
CA MET A 274 -9.19 -6.06 -22.01
C MET A 274 -9.65 -5.61 -23.40
N ILE A 275 -8.77 -5.78 -24.39
CA ILE A 275 -9.03 -5.51 -25.80
C ILE A 275 -8.61 -6.74 -26.60
N SER A 276 -9.46 -7.15 -27.54
CA SER A 276 -9.13 -8.13 -28.57
C SER A 276 -9.59 -7.56 -29.91
N GLN A 277 -8.75 -7.68 -30.95
CA GLN A 277 -9.04 -7.21 -32.31
C GLN A 277 -8.82 -8.33 -33.32
#